data_AF-A0AAI8T733-F1
#
_entry.id   AF-A0AAI8T733-F1
#
_cell.length_a   1.000
_cell.length_b   1.000
_cell.length_c   1.000
_cell.angle_alpha   90.00
_cell.angle_beta   90.00
_cell.angle_gamma   90.00
#
_symmetry.space_group_name_H-M   'P 1'
#
loop_
_entity.id
_entity.type
_entity.pdbx_description
1 polymer ?
#
loop_
_entity_poly.entity_id
_entity_poly.type
_entity_poly.pdbx_seq_one_letter_code
_entity_poly.pdbx_strand_id
1 'polypeptide(L)'
;MILESGPEDRQRIALAYQEAQTLVASIPKDSGDARPRIAACIKRSDTYMAVDDIACVGWTLTAIEERVDERNLSTWRQLRKIINKILRELPLSKPAVH
;
A
#
# COMPACT_ATOMS: atom_id res chain seq x y z
N MET A 1 -3.08 -14.43 -0.97
CA MET A 1 -2.81 -13.45 -2.05
C MET A 1 -1.32 -13.17 -2.24
N ILE A 2 -0.61 -12.22 -1.58
CA ILE A 2 0.82 -11.93 -1.91
C ILE A 2 1.76 -13.13 -1.68
N LEU A 3 1.66 -13.78 -0.52
CA LEU A 3 2.53 -14.92 -0.18
C LEU A 3 2.29 -16.14 -1.10
N GLU A 4 1.08 -16.24 -1.64
CA GLU A 4 0.64 -17.32 -2.53
C GLU A 4 0.75 -16.92 -4.01
N SER A 5 1.06 -15.65 -4.30
CA SER A 5 1.19 -15.11 -5.65
C SER A 5 2.49 -15.58 -6.29
N GLY A 6 2.41 -15.88 -7.59
CA GLY A 6 3.59 -16.13 -8.40
C GLY A 6 4.45 -14.87 -8.60
N PRO A 7 5.67 -15.01 -9.16
CA PRO A 7 6.58 -13.89 -9.38
C PRO A 7 5.97 -12.75 -10.21
N GLU A 8 5.19 -13.06 -11.25
CA GLU A 8 4.54 -12.06 -12.10
C GLU A 8 3.48 -11.24 -11.35
N ASP A 9 2.66 -11.90 -10.53
CA ASP A 9 1.66 -11.24 -9.72
C ASP A 9 2.30 -10.36 -8.65
N ARG A 10 3.37 -10.86 -7.99
CA ARG A 10 4.16 -10.04 -7.05
C ARG A 10 4.76 -8.81 -7.74
N GLN A 11 5.19 -8.92 -8.99
CA GLN A 11 5.66 -7.78 -9.78
C GLN A 11 4.55 -6.76 -10.05
N ARG A 12 3.35 -7.21 -10.45
CA ARG A 12 2.19 -6.33 -10.65
C ARG A 12 1.78 -5.61 -9.36
N ILE A 13 1.74 -6.34 -8.25
CA ILE A 13 1.46 -5.79 -6.92
C ILE A 13 2.51 -4.75 -6.52
N ALA A 14 3.80 -5.03 -6.78
CA ALA A 14 4.90 -4.11 -6.48
C ALA A 14 4.79 -2.80 -7.27
N LEU A 15 4.47 -2.88 -8.57
CA LEU A 15 4.26 -1.69 -9.42
C LEU A 15 3.08 -0.85 -8.92
N ALA A 16 1.93 -1.49 -8.69
CA ALA A 16 0.74 -0.81 -8.16
C ALA A 16 1.01 -0.16 -6.80
N TYR A 17 1.78 -0.82 -5.93
CA TYR A 17 2.20 -0.26 -4.65
C TYR A 17 3.12 0.98 -4.82
N GLN A 18 4.07 0.96 -5.76
CA GLN A 18 4.93 2.11 -6.05
C GLN A 18 4.16 3.30 -6.64
N GLU A 19 3.21 3.03 -7.53
CA GLU A 19 2.29 4.04 -8.07
C GLU A 19 1.43 4.66 -6.97
N ALA A 20 0.91 3.82 -6.06
CA ALA A 20 0.13 4.27 -4.92
C ALA A 20 0.94 5.14 -3.97
N GLN A 21 2.19 4.76 -3.66
CA GLN A 21 3.13 5.57 -2.86
C GLN A 21 3.36 6.95 -3.49
N THR A 22 3.53 6.99 -4.82
CA THR A 22 3.69 8.24 -5.58
C THR A 22 2.42 9.11 -5.48
N LEU A 23 1.25 8.51 -5.62
CA LEU A 23 -0.02 9.23 -5.50
C LEU A 23 -0.21 9.81 -4.10
N VAL A 24 -0.05 9.02 -3.03
CA VAL A 24 -0.29 9.51 -1.66
C VAL A 24 0.73 10.57 -1.24
N ALA A 25 1.95 10.53 -1.76
CA ALA A 25 2.94 11.59 -1.56
C ALA A 25 2.48 12.94 -2.14
N SER A 26 1.71 12.93 -3.24
CA SER A 26 1.16 14.14 -3.86
C SER A 26 -0.08 14.70 -3.14
N ILE A 27 -0.72 13.91 -2.26
CA ILE A 27 -1.92 14.31 -1.53
C ILE A 27 -1.54 14.80 -0.14
N PRO A 28 -1.83 16.06 0.24
CA PRO A 28 -1.60 16.54 1.59
C PRO A 28 -2.42 15.75 2.62
N LYS A 29 -1.87 15.56 3.82
CA LYS A 29 -2.66 15.06 4.96
C LYS A 29 -3.55 16.20 5.47
N ASP A 30 -4.79 15.90 5.84
CA ASP A 30 -5.69 16.89 6.42
C ASP A 30 -5.41 16.98 7.93
N SER A 31 -4.62 17.97 8.35
CA SER A 31 -4.24 18.13 9.76
C SER A 31 -3.60 16.87 10.38
N GLY A 32 -2.90 16.08 9.57
CA GLY A 32 -2.29 14.80 9.96
C GLY A 32 -3.19 13.57 9.75
N ASP A 33 -4.46 13.77 9.42
CA ASP A 33 -5.41 12.71 9.05
C ASP A 33 -5.06 12.16 7.66
N ALA A 34 -4.87 10.85 7.58
CA ALA A 34 -4.51 10.17 6.36
C ALA A 34 -5.74 9.81 5.49
N ARG A 35 -6.98 10.10 5.94
CA ARG A 35 -8.23 9.80 5.22
C ARG A 35 -8.22 10.19 3.74
N PRO A 36 -7.74 11.39 3.31
CA PRO A 36 -7.71 11.72 1.90
C PRO A 36 -6.84 10.77 1.07
N ARG A 37 -5.69 10.35 1.61
CA ARG A 37 -4.77 9.39 0.98
C ARG A 37 -5.38 8.00 0.93
N ILE A 38 -5.94 7.55 2.05
CA ILE A 38 -6.62 6.24 2.16
C ILE A 38 -7.77 6.14 1.17
N ALA A 39 -8.63 7.16 1.10
CA ALA A 39 -9.77 7.18 0.19
C ALA A 39 -9.34 7.15 -1.28
N ALA A 40 -8.26 7.87 -1.63
CA ALA A 40 -7.70 7.83 -2.98
C ALA A 40 -7.18 6.44 -3.35
N CYS A 41 -6.48 5.77 -2.44
CA CYS A 41 -6.02 4.40 -2.64
C CYS A 41 -7.18 3.40 -2.79
N ILE A 42 -8.20 3.47 -1.93
CA ILE A 42 -9.38 2.59 -2.00
C ILE A 42 -10.10 2.78 -3.33
N LYS A 43 -10.37 4.03 -3.73
CA LYS A 43 -11.02 4.34 -5.00
C LYS A 43 -10.27 3.73 -6.18
N ARG A 44 -8.93 3.74 -6.14
CA ARG A 44 -8.12 3.15 -7.21
C ARG A 44 -8.12 1.62 -7.14
N SER A 45 -8.03 1.05 -5.94
CA SER A 45 -8.18 -0.40 -5.72
C SER A 45 -9.48 -0.95 -6.30
N ASP A 46 -10.61 -0.27 -6.07
CA ASP A 46 -11.92 -0.67 -6.59
C ASP A 46 -11.94 -0.78 -8.12
N THR A 47 -11.20 0.10 -8.83
CA THR A 47 -11.12 0.03 -10.30
C THR A 47 -10.38 -1.21 -10.81
N TYR A 48 -9.38 -1.69 -10.07
CA TYR A 48 -8.67 -2.93 -10.40
C TYR A 48 -9.46 -4.17 -9.96
N MET A 49 -10.11 -4.11 -8.80
CA MET A 49 -10.96 -5.18 -8.29
C MET A 49 -12.16 -5.45 -9.21
N ALA A 50 -12.74 -4.41 -9.82
CA ALA A 50 -13.85 -4.54 -10.77
C ALA A 50 -13.51 -5.38 -12.02
N VAL A 51 -12.21 -5.55 -12.33
CA VAL A 51 -11.71 -6.35 -13.45
C VAL A 51 -10.86 -7.54 -13.00
N ASP A 52 -10.96 -7.92 -11.71
CA ASP A 52 -10.21 -9.01 -11.08
C ASP A 52 -8.67 -8.89 -11.26
N ASP A 53 -8.16 -7.65 -11.26
CA ASP A 53 -6.73 -7.39 -11.38
C ASP A 53 -6.06 -7.36 -10.01
N ILE A 54 -5.05 -8.21 -9.84
CA ILE A 54 -4.23 -8.35 -8.63
C ILE A 54 -3.52 -7.05 -8.21
N ALA A 55 -3.37 -6.09 -9.12
CA ALA A 55 -2.86 -4.75 -8.81
C ALA A 55 -3.66 -4.05 -7.69
N CYS A 56 -4.95 -4.40 -7.49
CA CYS A 56 -5.76 -3.89 -6.37
C CYS A 56 -5.08 -4.10 -4.99
N VAL A 57 -4.31 -5.18 -4.85
CA VAL A 57 -3.60 -5.50 -3.61
C VAL A 57 -2.51 -4.48 -3.29
N GLY A 58 -1.81 -3.96 -4.30
CA GLY A 58 -0.78 -2.93 -4.11
C GLY A 58 -1.38 -1.63 -3.58
N TRP A 59 -2.49 -1.18 -4.16
CA TRP A 59 -3.25 -0.01 -3.71
C TRP A 59 -3.80 -0.19 -2.29
N THR A 60 -4.35 -1.36 -2.00
CA THR A 60 -4.87 -1.69 -0.66
C THR A 60 -3.76 -1.69 0.39
N LEU A 61 -2.56 -2.21 0.05
CA LEU A 61 -1.42 -2.23 0.96
C LEU A 61 -0.97 -0.81 1.34
N THR A 62 -0.91 0.12 0.38
CA THR A 62 -0.59 1.53 0.66
C THR A 62 -1.66 2.21 1.53
N ALA A 63 -2.95 1.90 1.32
CA ALA A 63 -4.03 2.41 2.17
C ALA A 63 -3.87 1.96 3.63
N ILE A 64 -3.50 0.69 3.84
CA ILE A 64 -3.23 0.12 5.17
C ILE A 64 -2.01 0.80 5.81
N GLU A 65 -0.93 1.06 5.04
CA GLU A 65 0.24 1.77 5.54
C GLU A 65 -0.09 3.18 6.03
N GLU A 66 -0.82 3.96 5.22
CA GLU A 66 -1.23 5.31 5.61
C GLU A 66 -2.07 5.29 6.90
N ARG A 67 -2.96 4.30 7.08
CA ARG A 67 -3.72 4.13 8.33
C ARG A 67 -2.82 3.80 9.52
N VAL A 68 -1.87 2.90 9.35
CA VAL A 68 -0.93 2.50 10.42
C VAL A 68 0.00 3.67 10.80
N ASP A 69 0.35 4.52 9.83
CA ASP A 69 1.23 5.67 10.02
C ASP A 69 0.59 6.86 10.74
N GLU A 70 -0.73 6.84 10.95
CA GLU A 70 -1.40 7.74 11.89
C GLU A 70 -1.04 7.42 13.36
N ARG A 71 -0.47 6.22 13.63
CA ARG A 71 0.07 5.80 14.96
C ARG A 71 -0.90 5.94 16.14
N ASN A 72 -2.20 6.02 15.86
CA ASN A 72 -3.27 6.16 16.84
C ASN A 72 -3.98 4.83 17.16
N LEU A 73 -3.56 3.72 16.55
CA LEU A 73 -4.01 2.35 16.87
C LEU A 73 -3.14 1.77 17.99
N SER A 74 -3.73 1.15 19.02
CA SER A 74 -2.96 0.52 20.11
C SER A 74 -1.90 -0.49 19.63
N THR A 75 -2.15 -1.14 18.48
CA THR A 75 -1.29 -2.16 17.87
C THR A 75 -0.46 -1.66 16.68
N TRP A 76 -0.40 -0.35 16.42
CA TRP A 76 0.23 0.21 15.20
C TRP A 76 1.65 -0.32 14.95
N ARG A 77 2.47 -0.50 16.00
CA ARG A 77 3.84 -1.03 15.89
C ARG A 77 3.88 -2.48 15.39
N GLN A 78 2.93 -3.31 15.84
CA GLN A 78 2.84 -4.71 15.43
C GLN A 78 2.37 -4.79 13.97
N LEU A 79 1.37 -3.99 13.60
CA LEU A 79 0.89 -3.88 12.22
C LEU A 79 2.00 -3.43 11.27
N ARG A 80 2.79 -2.40 11.64
CA ARG A 80 3.94 -1.95 10.84
C ARG A 80 4.97 -3.06 10.62
N LYS A 81 5.23 -3.90 11.63
CA LYS A 81 6.13 -5.05 11.47
C LYS A 81 5.59 -6.08 10.49
N ILE A 82 4.28 -6.35 10.50
CA ILE A 82 3.64 -7.29 9.58
C ILE A 82 3.72 -6.75 8.15
N ILE A 83 3.38 -5.49 7.94
CA ILE A 83 3.49 -4.82 6.63
C ILE A 83 4.93 -4.91 6.10
N ASN A 84 5.92 -4.55 6.92
CA ASN A 84 7.32 -4.64 6.52
C ASN A 84 7.75 -6.05 6.12
N LYS A 85 7.16 -7.11 6.69
CA LYS A 85 7.41 -8.49 6.25
C LYS A 85 6.77 -8.76 4.89
N ILE A 86 5.53 -8.34 4.69
CA ILE A 86 4.82 -8.49 3.40
C ILE A 86 5.58 -7.76 2.29
N LEU A 87 6.07 -6.54 2.54
CA LEU A 87 6.83 -5.77 1.55
C LEU A 87 8.14 -6.44 1.12
N ARG A 88 8.77 -7.24 1.98
CA ARG A 88 10.00 -7.98 1.63
C ARG A 88 9.75 -9.10 0.63
N GLU A 89 8.50 -9.52 0.47
CA GLU A 89 8.10 -10.56 -0.48
C GLU A 89 7.85 -10.01 -1.88
N LEU A 90 7.73 -8.69 -2.00
CA LEU A 90 7.55 -7.99 -3.26
C LEU A 90 8.92 -7.61 -3.85
N PRO A 91 9.07 -7.64 -5.19
CA PRO A 91 10.28 -7.19 -5.88
C PRO A 91 10.39 -5.66 -5.88
N LEU A 92 10.35 -5.05 -4.69
CA LEU A 92 10.51 -3.62 -4.51
C LEU A 92 11.99 -3.28 -4.53
N SER A 93 12.40 -2.42 -5.47
CA SER A 93 13.69 -1.74 -5.36
C SER A 93 13.74 -1.01 -4.03
N LYS A 94 14.83 -1.17 -3.26
CA LYS A 94 15.00 -0.46 -1.99
C LYS A 94 14.72 1.04 -2.21
N PRO A 95 13.94 1.70 -1.33
CA PRO A 95 13.79 3.13 -1.43
C PRO A 95 15.19 3.75 -1.29
N ALA A 96 15.56 4.61 -2.24
CA ALA A 96 16.67 5.51 -2.04
C ALA A 96 16.31 6.37 -0.82
N VAL A 97 16.96 6.09 0.31
CA VAL A 97 16.86 6.92 1.51
C VAL A 97 17.33 8.31 1.09
N HIS A 98 16.44 9.30 1.16
CA HIS A 98 16.78 10.72 1.16
C HIS A 98 16.43 11.29 2.52
#